data_AF-A0A7Y4RQD5-F1
#
_entry.id   AF-A0A7Y4RQD5-F1
#
_cell.length_a   1.000
_cell.length_b   1.000
_cell.length_c   1.000
_cell.angle_alpha   90.00
_cell.angle_beta   90.00
_cell.angle_gamma   90.00
#
_symmetry.space_group_name_H-M   'P 1'
#
loop_
_entity.id
_entity.type
_entity.pdbx_description
1 polymer ?
#
loop_
_entity_poly.entity_id
_entity_poly.type
_entity_poly.pdbx_seq_one_letter_code
_entity_poly.pdbx_strand_id
1 'polypeptide(L)'
;MVHTTRVRLDRIASSTRNARLATDVVVGHDIVAREGFILAVRILDDKSSYNTVEDLSGRMVSLRAGDVLAGTLGSRRALRGYAGDVPPHIAVGDEINVLNLGGILGRCTSSNPDIGPPFRAEVLGAVLAFPELGDRIGTPATIADGAIPPADILECTVPVVYVAGTCMNAGKT
;
A
#
# COMPACT_ATOMS: atom_id res chain seq x y z
N MET A 1 6.55 -24.12 10.63
CA MET A 1 7.42 -23.69 9.52
C MET A 1 6.74 -22.50 8.88
N VAL A 2 7.42 -21.36 8.73
CA VAL A 2 6.84 -20.21 8.04
C VAL A 2 6.73 -20.59 6.56
N HIS A 3 5.51 -20.66 6.03
CA HIS A 3 5.31 -20.88 4.61
C HIS A 3 5.65 -19.60 3.86
N THR A 4 6.69 -19.66 3.03
CA THR A 4 7.16 -18.53 2.23
C THR A 4 7.29 -18.89 0.76
N THR A 5 6.95 -17.95 -0.12
CA THR A 5 7.05 -18.11 -1.57
C THR A 5 7.78 -16.92 -2.18
N ARG A 6 8.51 -17.11 -3.28
CA ARG A 6 9.08 -16.00 -4.05
C ARG A 6 8.10 -15.51 -5.11
N VAL A 7 7.96 -14.20 -5.21
CA VAL A 7 7.05 -13.54 -6.15
C VAL A 7 7.78 -12.39 -6.83
N ARG A 8 7.54 -12.23 -8.13
CA ARG A 8 7.99 -11.06 -8.89
C ARG A 8 6.86 -10.03 -8.94
N LEU A 9 7.15 -8.81 -8.52
CA LEU A 9 6.23 -7.68 -8.56
C LEU A 9 6.24 -7.06 -9.96
N ASP A 10 5.07 -6.93 -10.56
CA ASP A 10 4.90 -6.17 -11.81
C ASP A 10 4.79 -4.67 -11.52
N ARG A 11 4.27 -4.33 -10.34
CA ARG A 11 3.98 -2.96 -9.91
C ARG A 11 4.33 -2.78 -8.43
N ILE A 12 4.98 -1.66 -8.12
CA ILE A 12 5.34 -1.28 -6.75
C ILE A 12 4.73 0.10 -6.49
N ALA A 13 3.73 0.17 -5.61
CA ALA A 13 3.00 1.40 -5.37
C ALA A 13 3.82 2.42 -4.56
N SER A 14 3.59 3.70 -4.81
CA SER A 14 4.27 4.81 -4.14
C SER A 14 4.13 4.80 -2.62
N SER A 15 3.03 4.27 -2.08
CA SER A 15 2.84 4.10 -0.63
C SER A 15 3.92 3.21 0.02
N THR A 16 4.54 2.30 -0.73
CA THR A 16 5.55 1.36 -0.22
C THR A 16 6.99 1.91 -0.26
N ARG A 17 7.18 3.17 -0.70
CA ARG A 17 8.51 3.74 -1.01
C ARG A 17 9.54 3.60 0.10
N ASN A 18 9.13 3.79 1.36
CA ASN A 18 10.04 3.76 2.50
C ASN A 18 10.66 2.36 2.72
N ALA A 19 9.92 1.29 2.39
CA ALA A 19 10.36 -0.09 2.57
C ALA A 19 11.40 -0.56 1.53
N ARG A 20 11.73 0.25 0.51
CA ARG A 20 12.79 -0.01 -0.49
C ARG A 20 12.73 -1.42 -1.10
N LEU A 21 11.53 -1.83 -1.49
CA LEU A 21 11.28 -3.16 -2.03
C LEU A 21 12.05 -3.40 -3.33
N ALA A 22 12.62 -4.60 -3.47
CA ALA A 22 13.09 -5.11 -4.75
C ALA A 22 11.91 -5.61 -5.60
N THR A 23 12.14 -5.83 -6.90
CA THR A 23 11.14 -6.42 -7.80
C THR A 23 10.84 -7.88 -7.47
N ASP A 24 11.86 -8.65 -7.07
CA ASP A 24 11.70 -10.02 -6.60
C ASP A 24 11.66 -10.03 -5.07
N VAL A 25 10.53 -10.43 -4.50
CA VAL A 25 10.30 -10.43 -3.04
C VAL A 25 9.98 -11.83 -2.53
N VAL A 26 10.20 -12.04 -1.24
CA VAL A 26 9.69 -13.20 -0.52
C VAL A 26 8.40 -12.76 0.17
N VAL A 27 7.35 -13.56 0.05
CA VAL A 27 6.08 -13.34 0.75
C VAL A 27 5.85 -14.44 1.78
N GLY A 28 5.34 -14.07 2.95
CA GLY A 28 4.94 -14.97 4.03
C GLY A 28 3.43 -15.07 4.17
N HIS A 29 2.94 -16.21 4.63
CA HIS A 29 1.50 -16.44 4.84
C HIS A 29 0.97 -15.86 6.16
N ASP A 30 1.86 -15.58 7.12
CA ASP A 30 1.51 -14.96 8.39
C ASP A 30 1.38 -13.44 8.21
N ILE A 31 0.14 -12.97 8.06
CA ILE A 31 -0.16 -11.57 7.76
C ILE A 31 -0.56 -10.80 9.03
N VAL A 32 0.03 -9.63 9.22
CA VAL A 32 -0.38 -8.67 10.24
C VAL A 32 -1.44 -7.73 9.64
N ALA A 33 -2.70 -7.92 10.03
CA ALA A 33 -3.83 -7.09 9.59
C ALA A 33 -3.84 -5.71 10.27
N ARG A 34 -2.84 -4.87 9.97
CA ARG A 34 -2.68 -3.53 10.55
C ARG A 34 -2.21 -2.52 9.52
N GLU A 35 -2.57 -1.25 9.73
CA GLU A 35 -2.13 -0.16 8.88
C GLU A 35 -0.59 -0.11 8.75
N GLY A 36 -0.13 0.20 7.56
CA GLY A 36 1.28 0.37 7.22
C GLY A 36 2.01 -0.92 6.82
N PHE A 37 1.43 -2.10 7.04
CA PHE A 37 2.02 -3.36 6.58
C PHE A 37 1.83 -3.55 5.08
N ILE A 38 2.83 -4.16 4.43
CA ILE A 38 2.87 -4.28 2.96
C ILE A 38 2.48 -5.69 2.54
N LEU A 39 1.57 -5.79 1.58
CA LEU A 39 1.15 -7.04 0.96
C LEU A 39 1.55 -7.07 -0.51
N ALA A 40 1.84 -8.27 -1.00
CA ALA A 40 1.78 -8.57 -2.42
C ALA A 40 0.38 -9.10 -2.75
N VAL A 41 -0.25 -8.52 -3.76
CA VAL A 41 -1.59 -8.92 -4.21
C VAL A 41 -1.62 -9.08 -5.72
N ARG A 42 -2.44 -10.00 -6.22
CA ARG A 42 -2.67 -10.20 -7.66
C ARG A 42 -3.95 -9.50 -8.07
N ILE A 43 -3.89 -8.59 -9.02
CA ILE A 43 -5.08 -7.88 -9.53
C ILE A 43 -6.00 -8.88 -10.27
N LEU A 44 -7.30 -8.85 -9.95
CA LEU A 44 -8.28 -9.84 -10.45
C LEU A 44 -9.10 -9.36 -11.65
N ASP A 45 -9.19 -8.04 -11.86
CA ASP A 45 -10.01 -7.46 -12.92
C ASP A 45 -9.30 -6.31 -13.65
N ASP A 46 -9.74 -6.07 -14.89
CA ASP A 46 -9.35 -4.91 -15.67
C ASP A 46 -10.40 -3.80 -15.52
N LYS A 47 -9.92 -2.56 -15.60
CA LYS A 47 -10.76 -1.36 -15.58
C LYS A 47 -10.34 -0.38 -16.68
N SER A 48 -11.33 0.33 -17.23
CA SER A 48 -11.11 1.37 -18.24
C SER A 48 -10.90 2.77 -17.64
N SER A 49 -11.37 3.02 -16.41
CA SER A 49 -11.21 4.27 -15.67
C SER A 49 -10.64 4.01 -14.28
N TYR A 50 -9.97 5.01 -13.70
CA TYR A 50 -9.29 4.90 -12.41
C TYR A 50 -8.43 3.62 -12.32
N ASN A 51 -7.71 3.34 -13.41
CA ASN A 51 -7.07 2.07 -13.70
C ASN A 51 -5.54 2.14 -13.60
N THR A 52 -5.03 3.07 -12.81
CA THR A 52 -3.60 3.33 -12.65
C THR A 52 -3.22 3.33 -11.17
N VAL A 53 -1.93 3.11 -10.91
CA VAL A 53 -1.28 3.32 -9.62
C VAL A 53 -0.06 4.21 -9.84
N GLU A 54 0.27 5.03 -8.87
CA GLU A 54 1.51 5.80 -8.83
C GLU A 54 2.66 4.87 -8.43
N ASP A 55 3.73 4.83 -9.22
CA ASP A 55 4.92 4.04 -8.93
C ASP A 55 5.91 4.80 -8.02
N LEU A 56 7.04 4.15 -7.69
CA LEU A 56 8.10 4.74 -6.86
C LEU A 56 8.73 6.02 -7.43
N SER A 57 8.57 6.28 -8.73
CA SER A 57 9.06 7.48 -9.41
C SER A 57 8.04 8.61 -9.47
N GLY A 58 6.82 8.39 -8.95
CA GLY A 58 5.70 9.33 -9.04
C GLY A 58 4.95 9.26 -10.37
N ARG A 59 5.18 8.23 -11.19
CA ARG A 59 4.51 8.07 -12.48
C ARG A 59 3.24 7.25 -12.33
N MET A 60 2.18 7.69 -12.99
CA MET A 60 0.95 6.92 -13.10
C MET A 60 1.13 5.78 -14.12
N VAL A 61 1.16 4.54 -13.63
CA VAL A 61 1.28 3.33 -14.45
C VAL A 61 -0.04 2.54 -14.42
N SER A 62 -0.40 1.95 -15.55
CA SER A 62 -1.62 1.14 -15.65
C SER A 62 -1.51 -0.15 -14.80
N LEU A 63 -2.62 -0.47 -14.12
CA LEU A 63 -2.89 -1.79 -13.52
C LEU A 63 -3.73 -2.62 -14.48
N ARG A 64 -3.40 -3.91 -14.60
CA ARG A 64 -4.13 -4.90 -15.40
C ARG A 64 -4.40 -6.16 -14.61
N ALA A 65 -5.42 -6.91 -15.01
CA ALA A 65 -5.66 -8.23 -14.45
C ALA A 65 -4.40 -9.11 -14.58
N GLY A 66 -4.04 -9.79 -13.49
CA GLY A 66 -2.84 -10.62 -13.39
C GLY A 66 -1.59 -9.89 -12.89
N ASP A 67 -1.53 -8.56 -12.92
CA ASP A 67 -0.41 -7.79 -12.36
C ASP A 67 -0.26 -8.14 -10.86
N VAL A 68 0.97 -8.40 -10.43
CA VAL A 68 1.31 -8.48 -9.02
C VAL A 68 1.71 -7.09 -8.52
N LEU A 69 0.91 -6.56 -7.60
CA LEU A 69 1.08 -5.25 -6.98
C LEU A 69 1.60 -5.41 -5.55
N ALA A 70 2.65 -4.68 -5.20
CA ALA A 70 2.96 -4.37 -3.80
C ALA A 70 2.20 -3.11 -3.36
N GLY A 71 1.38 -3.25 -2.33
CA GLY A 71 0.57 -2.17 -1.76
C GLY A 71 0.54 -2.22 -0.23
N THR A 72 0.03 -1.15 0.37
CA THR A 72 0.07 -0.96 1.83
C THR A 72 -1.32 -1.13 2.43
N LEU A 73 -1.49 -1.96 3.44
CA LEU A 73 -2.71 -2.00 4.24
C LEU A 73 -2.97 -0.63 4.86
N GLY A 74 -4.17 -0.08 4.68
CA GLY A 74 -4.50 1.21 5.27
C GLY A 74 -5.97 1.57 5.18
N SER A 75 -6.42 2.40 6.11
CA SER A 75 -7.74 3.01 6.03
C SER A 75 -7.71 4.21 5.08
N ARG A 76 -8.79 4.38 4.30
CA ARG A 76 -8.99 5.56 3.45
C ARG A 76 -10.33 6.19 3.75
N ARG A 77 -10.33 7.51 3.98
CA ARG A 77 -11.55 8.32 4.10
C ARG A 77 -11.63 9.27 2.90
N ALA A 78 -12.56 9.02 1.99
CA ALA A 78 -12.74 9.85 0.80
C ALA A 78 -14.22 10.09 0.47
N LEU A 79 -14.57 11.34 0.18
CA LEU A 79 -15.87 11.78 -0.38
C LEU A 79 -16.00 11.52 -1.89
N ARG A 80 -14.92 11.63 -2.69
CA ARG A 80 -14.95 11.52 -4.16
C ARG A 80 -14.15 10.33 -4.71
N GLY A 81 -13.73 9.42 -3.83
CA GLY A 81 -12.93 8.24 -4.18
C GLY A 81 -13.52 6.98 -3.57
N TYR A 82 -12.62 6.08 -3.17
CA TYR A 82 -13.00 4.91 -2.36
C TYR A 82 -12.72 5.20 -0.89
N ALA A 83 -13.61 4.75 -0.02
CA ALA A 83 -13.36 4.67 1.40
C ALA A 83 -13.37 3.22 1.85
N GLY A 84 -12.52 2.92 2.83
CA GLY A 84 -12.37 1.57 3.34
C GLY A 84 -11.51 1.54 4.59
N ASP A 85 -11.43 0.36 5.18
CA ASP A 85 -10.66 0.08 6.38
C ASP A 85 -9.78 -1.15 6.19
N VAL A 86 -8.81 -1.33 7.09
CA VAL A 86 -8.08 -2.58 7.21
C VAL A 86 -9.04 -3.62 7.80
N PRO A 87 -9.26 -4.77 7.13
CA PRO A 87 -10.12 -5.81 7.68
C PRO A 87 -9.52 -6.35 8.99
N PRO A 88 -10.35 -6.80 9.95
CA PRO A 88 -9.85 -7.29 11.25
C PRO A 88 -8.97 -8.54 11.12
N HIS A 89 -9.18 -9.32 10.05
CA HIS A 89 -8.42 -10.49 9.70
C HIS A 89 -8.21 -10.52 8.18
N ILE A 90 -7.07 -11.06 7.74
CA ILE A 90 -6.76 -11.27 6.34
C ILE A 90 -5.77 -12.43 6.20
N ALA A 91 -5.98 -13.27 5.20
CA ALA A 91 -5.16 -14.44 4.89
C ALA A 91 -4.80 -14.47 3.39
N VAL A 92 -3.82 -15.31 3.05
CA VAL A 92 -3.50 -15.62 1.66
C VAL A 92 -4.72 -16.24 0.97
N GLY A 93 -5.03 -15.78 -0.25
CA GLY A 93 -6.20 -16.17 -1.02
C GLY A 93 -7.44 -15.31 -0.78
N ASP A 94 -7.45 -14.46 0.26
CA ASP A 94 -8.56 -13.53 0.47
C ASP A 94 -8.59 -12.44 -0.61
N GLU A 95 -9.79 -11.90 -0.86
CA GLU A 95 -9.98 -10.73 -1.71
C GLU A 95 -9.81 -9.43 -0.90
N ILE A 96 -9.08 -8.46 -1.47
CA ILE A 96 -8.91 -7.10 -0.95
C ILE A 96 -9.06 -6.08 -2.08
N ASN A 97 -9.30 -4.81 -1.75
CA ASN A 97 -9.47 -3.75 -2.74
C ASN A 97 -8.28 -2.78 -2.80
N VAL A 98 -7.96 -2.30 -3.99
CA VAL A 98 -7.06 -1.15 -4.18
C VAL A 98 -7.85 0.14 -3.98
N LEU A 99 -7.68 0.75 -2.83
CA LEU A 99 -8.48 1.88 -2.37
C LEU A 99 -8.02 3.21 -2.91
N ASN A 100 -6.82 3.37 -3.47
CA ASN A 100 -6.40 4.62 -4.11
C ASN A 100 -5.30 4.44 -5.15
N LEU A 101 -4.96 5.55 -5.82
CA LEU A 101 -3.86 5.61 -6.78
C LEU A 101 -2.48 5.42 -6.13
N GLY A 102 -2.32 5.61 -4.82
CA GLY A 102 -1.05 5.34 -4.11
C GLY A 102 -0.86 3.88 -3.71
N GLY A 103 -1.81 2.99 -4.04
CA GLY A 103 -1.76 1.56 -3.70
C GLY A 103 -2.07 1.23 -2.24
N ILE A 104 -2.99 1.97 -1.61
CA ILE A 104 -3.57 1.57 -0.33
C ILE A 104 -4.51 0.38 -0.56
N LEU A 105 -4.36 -0.64 0.26
CA LEU A 105 -5.14 -1.87 0.25
C LEU A 105 -6.06 -1.90 1.47
N GLY A 106 -7.31 -2.27 1.26
CA GLY A 106 -8.27 -2.45 2.35
C GLY A 106 -9.60 -2.99 1.86
N ARG A 107 -10.51 -3.22 2.79
CA ARG A 107 -11.89 -3.60 2.48
C ARG A 107 -12.67 -2.33 2.12
N CYS A 108 -13.18 -2.28 0.90
CA CYS A 108 -13.99 -1.14 0.46
C CYS A 108 -15.32 -1.11 1.24
N THR A 109 -15.64 0.04 1.83
CA THR A 109 -16.91 0.29 2.55
C THR A 109 -17.81 1.25 1.79
N SER A 110 -17.24 2.11 0.95
CA SER A 110 -17.99 2.98 0.05
C SER A 110 -17.17 3.35 -1.18
N SER A 111 -17.85 3.54 -2.30
CA SER A 111 -17.24 3.90 -3.58
C SER A 111 -18.03 5.00 -4.27
N ASN A 112 -17.33 5.97 -4.86
CA ASN A 112 -17.93 6.95 -5.75
C ASN A 112 -18.36 6.27 -7.08
N PRO A 113 -19.65 6.29 -7.46
CA PRO A 113 -20.13 5.67 -8.70
C PRO A 113 -19.44 6.17 -9.98
N ASP A 114 -19.02 7.44 -9.99
CA ASP A 114 -18.43 8.09 -11.18
C ASP A 114 -17.09 7.47 -11.62
N ILE A 115 -16.41 6.73 -10.73
CA ILE A 115 -15.10 6.12 -10.98
C ILE A 115 -15.15 4.58 -10.95
N GLY A 116 -16.36 4.00 -10.95
CA GLY A 116 -16.59 2.57 -10.90
C GLY A 116 -16.13 1.89 -9.59
N PRO A 117 -16.31 0.57 -9.45
CA PRO A 117 -15.85 -0.18 -8.29
C PRO A 117 -14.31 -0.16 -8.17
N PRO A 118 -13.72 -0.28 -6.97
CA PRO A 118 -12.26 -0.41 -6.84
C PRO A 118 -11.77 -1.72 -7.48
N PHE A 119 -10.49 -1.78 -7.83
CA PHE A 119 -9.90 -3.06 -8.25
C PHE A 119 -10.04 -4.09 -7.13
N ARG A 120 -10.37 -5.33 -7.48
CA ARG A 120 -10.25 -6.48 -6.58
C ARG A 120 -8.88 -7.12 -6.79
N ALA A 121 -8.31 -7.62 -5.71
CA ALA A 121 -7.02 -8.28 -5.72
C ALA A 121 -7.04 -9.48 -4.77
N GLU A 122 -6.39 -10.57 -5.17
CA GLU A 122 -6.14 -11.73 -4.32
C GLU A 122 -4.86 -11.51 -3.51
N VAL A 123 -4.93 -11.76 -2.20
CA VAL A 123 -3.77 -11.66 -1.32
C VAL A 123 -2.80 -12.81 -1.55
N LEU A 124 -1.56 -12.50 -1.93
CA LEU A 124 -0.51 -13.51 -2.11
C LEU A 124 0.34 -13.71 -0.85
N GLY A 125 0.37 -12.72 0.05
CA GLY A 125 1.06 -12.77 1.34
C GLY A 125 1.64 -11.43 1.77
N ALA A 126 2.16 -11.41 3.00
CA ALA A 126 2.93 -10.27 3.52
C ALA A 126 4.31 -10.23 2.85
N VAL A 127 4.70 -9.08 2.31
CA VAL A 127 6.07 -8.90 1.80
C VAL A 127 7.03 -8.96 2.98
N LEU A 128 8.08 -9.76 2.89
CA LEU A 128 9.07 -9.91 3.96
C LEU A 128 10.31 -9.04 3.69
N ALA A 129 10.73 -8.31 4.70
CA ALA A 129 12.01 -7.63 4.78
C ALA A 129 13.05 -8.53 5.46
N PHE A 130 14.32 -8.34 5.09
CA PHE A 130 15.49 -8.98 5.68
C PHE A 130 16.49 -7.87 6.05
N PRO A 131 16.28 -7.20 7.21
CA PRO A 131 17.02 -5.99 7.56
C PRO A 131 18.53 -6.21 7.71
N GLU A 132 18.94 -7.38 8.22
CA GLU A 132 20.34 -7.71 8.46
C GLU A 132 20.86 -8.76 7.49
N LEU A 133 22.12 -8.59 7.07
CA LEU A 133 22.79 -9.53 6.20
C LEU A 133 22.96 -10.88 6.92
N GLY A 134 22.25 -11.90 6.44
CA GLY A 134 22.28 -13.25 7.01
C GLY A 134 21.00 -13.68 7.70
N ASP A 135 20.00 -12.79 7.79
CA ASP A 135 18.67 -13.14 8.29
C ASP A 135 18.07 -14.30 7.50
N ARG A 136 17.66 -15.33 8.23
CA ARG A 136 17.00 -16.53 7.67
C ARG A 136 15.49 -16.50 7.86
N ILE A 137 15.00 -15.58 8.67
CA ILE A 137 13.59 -15.40 9.01
C ILE A 137 13.25 -13.95 8.66
N GLY A 138 12.43 -13.77 7.62
CA GLY A 138 11.99 -12.45 7.22
C GLY A 138 10.92 -11.91 8.16
N THR A 139 10.92 -10.60 8.38
CA THR A 139 9.88 -9.90 9.12
C THR A 139 8.91 -9.22 8.14
N PRO A 140 7.60 -9.15 8.41
CA PRO A 140 6.69 -8.44 7.52
C PRO A 140 7.11 -6.97 7.33
N ALA A 141 7.28 -6.56 6.08
CA ALA A 141 7.72 -5.23 5.70
C ALA A 141 6.63 -4.18 6.00
N THR A 142 7.06 -2.99 6.37
CA THR A 142 6.15 -1.89 6.74
C THR A 142 6.63 -0.56 6.17
N ILE A 143 5.72 0.40 6.00
CA ILE A 143 6.09 1.77 5.60
C ILE A 143 6.82 2.56 6.70
N ALA A 144 6.87 2.01 7.92
CA ALA A 144 7.68 2.54 9.00
C ALA A 144 9.16 2.19 8.82
N ASP A 145 9.47 1.19 7.99
CA ASP A 145 10.84 0.82 7.65
C ASP A 145 11.50 2.01 6.94
N GLY A 146 12.54 2.59 7.53
CA GLY A 146 13.21 3.77 6.98
C GLY A 146 12.40 5.08 7.07
N ALA A 147 11.32 5.12 7.84
CA ALA A 147 10.60 6.36 8.12
C ALA A 147 11.43 7.33 8.97
N ILE A 148 11.20 8.64 8.78
CA ILE A 148 11.82 9.68 9.62
C ILE A 148 11.20 9.59 11.01
N PRO A 149 12.00 9.52 12.09
CA PRO A 149 11.49 9.52 13.45
C PRO A 149 10.64 10.77 13.72
N PRO A 150 9.52 10.65 14.45
CA PRO A 150 8.77 11.81 14.88
C PRO A 150 9.65 12.69 15.78
N ALA A 151 9.47 14.00 15.67
CA ALA A 151 10.11 14.99 16.52
C ALA A 151 9.03 15.86 17.17
N ASP A 152 9.07 15.99 18.49
CA ASP A 152 8.14 16.84 19.24
C ASP A 152 8.54 18.32 19.20
N ILE A 153 9.80 18.59 18.87
CA ILE A 153 10.39 19.92 18.85
C ILE A 153 10.91 20.19 17.44
N LEU A 154 10.39 21.26 16.82
CA LEU A 154 10.92 21.78 15.57
C LEU A 154 12.09 22.73 15.87
N GLU A 155 13.31 22.22 15.77
CA GLU A 155 14.52 23.05 15.84
C GLU A 155 14.70 23.80 14.51
N CYS A 156 14.15 25.01 14.44
CA CYS A 156 14.24 25.85 13.24
C CYS A 156 14.62 27.29 13.63
N THR A 157 15.66 27.83 12.98
CA THR A 157 16.09 29.23 13.15
C THR A 157 15.37 30.19 12.19
N VAL A 158 14.56 29.66 11.28
CA VAL A 158 13.81 30.42 10.27
C VAL A 158 12.34 30.52 10.70
N PRO A 159 11.71 31.72 10.63
CA PRO A 159 10.28 31.85 10.91
C PRO A 159 9.45 30.94 9.99
N VAL A 160 8.59 30.10 10.58
CA VAL A 160 7.69 29.20 9.85
C VAL A 160 6.28 29.75 9.91
N VAL A 161 5.64 29.91 8.75
CA VAL A 161 4.20 30.20 8.64
C VAL A 161 3.49 28.94 8.18
N TYR A 162 2.59 28.41 9.01
CA TYR A 162 1.73 27.27 8.67
C TYR A 162 0.33 27.76 8.29
N VAL A 163 -0.14 27.38 7.10
CA VAL A 163 -1.50 27.65 6.64
C VAL A 163 -2.25 26.32 6.56
N ALA A 164 -3.26 26.16 7.40
CA ALA A 164 -4.08 24.95 7.47
C ALA A 164 -5.41 25.14 6.76
N GLY A 165 -5.78 24.20 5.90
CA GLY A 165 -7.09 24.15 5.24
C GLY A 165 -7.55 22.71 5.03
N THR A 166 -8.86 22.47 5.12
CA THR A 166 -9.42 21.11 4.98
C THR A 166 -10.24 20.98 3.69
N CYS A 167 -9.60 20.60 2.59
CA CYS A 167 -10.32 20.13 1.39
C CYS A 167 -9.60 18.95 0.72
N MET A 168 -10.32 18.08 -0.01
CA MET A 168 -9.74 16.85 -0.61
C MET A 168 -8.53 17.11 -1.51
N ASN A 169 -8.44 18.31 -2.08
CA ASN A 169 -7.38 18.73 -3.00
C ASN A 169 -6.46 19.79 -2.40
N ALA A 170 -6.47 19.99 -1.07
CA ALA A 170 -5.64 21.01 -0.42
C ALA A 170 -4.15 20.61 -0.28
N GLY A 171 -3.75 19.45 -0.81
CA GLY A 171 -2.37 18.95 -0.65
C GLY A 171 -2.01 18.75 0.83
N LYS A 172 -2.92 18.16 1.61
CA LYS A 172 -2.64 17.86 3.02
C LYS A 172 -1.61 16.74 3.08
N THR A 173 -0.42 17.04 3.55
CA THR A 173 0.60 16.07 3.95
C THR A 173 1.38 16.68 5.10
#